data_AF-A0A455UER5-F1
#
_entry.id   AF-A0A455UER5-F1
#
_cell.length_a   1.000
_cell.length_b   1.000
_cell.length_c   1.000
_cell.angle_alpha   90.00
_cell.angle_beta   90.00
_cell.angle_gamma   90.00
#
_symmetry.space_group_name_H-M   'P 1'
#
loop_
_entity.id
_entity.type
_entity.pdbx_description
1 polymer ?
#
loop_
_entity_poly.entity_id
_entity_poly.type
_entity_poly.pdbx_seq_one_letter_code
_entity_poly.pdbx_strand_id
1 'polypeptide(L)'
;MPSSLRSMRHMLIGFLVFGFIYTMVSVLWGFSALAAFPALERADLATPTLLASEFVPPVLGVIVMIGIMAAAVSTIDSIMLTLASMVSRDVYANVKPNVSEKRQLLMGKFVVPVIALMALAFAELELDLIAVLSVAASSGLVATVPALIGAFYWKRGTAAGAVVSVVGTSAFVLLMYATGNSLLSLPAGVWGILVASVLFVGVSLMTKPHQATTDAFFTAISEELGKKSLQWGL
;
A
#
# COMPACT_ATOMS: atom_id res chain seq x y z
N MET A 1 -11.44 -13.50 6.82
CA MET A 1 -10.24 -14.38 6.73
C MET A 1 -10.62 -15.62 5.92
N PRO A 2 -9.75 -16.14 5.04
CA PRO A 2 -10.06 -17.34 4.24
C PRO A 2 -10.30 -18.54 5.16
N SER A 3 -11.39 -19.28 4.89
CA SER A 3 -11.81 -20.44 5.69
C SER A 3 -10.90 -21.66 5.53
N SER A 4 -10.03 -21.69 4.52
CA SER A 4 -9.10 -22.79 4.27
C SER A 4 -7.88 -22.32 3.46
N LEU A 5 -6.80 -23.12 3.47
CA LEU A 5 -5.61 -22.87 2.63
C LEU A 5 -5.94 -22.89 1.13
N ARG A 6 -6.89 -23.74 0.72
CA ARG A 6 -7.38 -23.78 -0.67
C ARG A 6 -8.10 -22.48 -1.02
N SER A 7 -8.94 -21.96 -0.13
CA SER A 7 -9.61 -20.66 -0.29
C SER A 7 -8.59 -19.51 -0.37
N MET A 8 -7.55 -19.54 0.47
CA MET A 8 -6.46 -18.56 0.43
C MET A 8 -5.73 -18.59 -0.92
N ARG A 9 -5.41 -19.78 -1.43
CA ARG A 9 -4.76 -19.94 -2.74
C ARG A 9 -5.65 -19.41 -3.87
N HIS A 10 -6.94 -19.74 -3.87
CA HIS A 10 -7.87 -19.22 -4.89
C HIS A 10 -8.04 -17.70 -4.81
N MET A 11 -8.06 -17.14 -3.61
CA MET A 11 -8.10 -15.69 -3.42
C MET A 11 -6.84 -15.02 -3.99
N LEU A 12 -5.64 -15.58 -3.73
CA LEU A 12 -4.38 -15.06 -4.27
C LEU A 12 -4.30 -15.18 -5.80
N ILE A 13 -4.62 -16.35 -6.35
CA ILE A 13 -4.63 -16.56 -7.81
C ILE A 13 -5.68 -15.67 -8.48
N GLY A 14 -6.88 -15.59 -7.91
CA GLY A 14 -7.96 -14.74 -8.38
C GLY A 14 -7.54 -13.26 -8.41
N PHE A 15 -6.91 -12.79 -7.34
CA PHE A 15 -6.36 -11.43 -7.27
C PHE A 15 -5.31 -11.17 -8.35
N LEU A 16 -4.37 -12.09 -8.57
CA LEU A 16 -3.32 -11.94 -9.58
C LEU A 16 -3.87 -11.95 -11.01
N VAL A 17 -4.77 -12.89 -11.33
CA VAL A 17 -5.39 -13.01 -12.65
C VAL A 17 -6.27 -11.80 -12.93
N PHE A 18 -7.13 -11.43 -11.99
CA PHE A 18 -7.98 -10.25 -12.11
C PHE A 18 -7.14 -8.98 -12.26
N GLY A 19 -6.11 -8.81 -11.44
CA GLY A 19 -5.19 -7.68 -11.52
C GLY A 19 -4.51 -7.59 -12.88
N PHE A 20 -4.02 -8.70 -13.42
CA PHE A 20 -3.40 -8.74 -14.75
C PHE A 20 -4.38 -8.36 -15.87
N ILE A 21 -5.60 -8.94 -15.87
CA ILE A 21 -6.64 -8.61 -16.86
C ILE A 21 -7.02 -7.14 -16.74
N TYR A 22 -7.23 -6.65 -15.52
CA TYR A 22 -7.55 -5.25 -15.25
C TYR A 22 -6.46 -4.31 -15.79
N THR A 23 -5.19 -4.62 -15.55
CA THR A 23 -4.07 -3.83 -16.10
C THR A 23 -4.10 -3.78 -17.62
N MET A 24 -4.34 -4.90 -18.31
CA MET A 24 -4.43 -4.90 -19.76
C MET A 24 -5.59 -4.02 -20.26
N VAL A 25 -6.76 -4.12 -19.64
CA VAL A 25 -7.92 -3.29 -20.00
C VAL A 25 -7.62 -1.81 -19.77
N SER A 26 -7.07 -1.43 -18.61
CA SER A 26 -6.75 -0.03 -18.30
C SER A 26 -5.67 0.56 -19.23
N VAL A 27 -4.66 -0.22 -19.59
CA VAL A 27 -3.60 0.22 -20.51
C VAL A 27 -4.15 0.43 -21.92
N LEU A 28 -4.93 -0.52 -22.44
CA LEU A 28 -5.56 -0.37 -23.75
C LEU A 28 -6.55 0.80 -23.77
N TRP A 29 -7.27 1.02 -22.68
CA TRP A 29 -8.15 2.19 -22.51
C TRP A 29 -7.37 3.51 -22.59
N GLY A 30 -6.24 3.60 -21.89
CA GLY A 30 -5.36 4.77 -21.94
C GLY A 30 -4.77 5.03 -23.34
N PHE A 31 -4.30 3.99 -24.04
CA PHE A 31 -3.83 4.14 -25.42
C PHE A 31 -4.94 4.54 -26.39
N SER A 32 -6.16 4.04 -26.19
CA SER A 32 -7.32 4.42 -27.01
C SER A 32 -7.66 5.90 -26.81
N ALA A 33 -7.62 6.39 -25.58
CA ALA A 33 -7.80 7.81 -25.29
C ALA A 33 -6.69 8.67 -25.91
N LEU A 34 -5.42 8.24 -25.85
CA LEU A 34 -4.30 8.94 -26.49
C LEU A 34 -4.45 9.01 -28.01
N ALA A 35 -4.90 7.93 -28.64
CA ALA A 35 -5.12 7.90 -30.09
C ALA A 35 -6.29 8.79 -30.54
N ALA A 36 -7.37 8.84 -29.76
CA ALA A 36 -8.54 9.66 -30.04
C ALA A 36 -8.33 11.15 -29.70
N PHE A 37 -7.56 11.44 -28.64
CA PHE A 37 -7.34 12.78 -28.09
C PHE A 37 -5.84 13.04 -27.87
N PRO A 38 -5.04 13.22 -28.93
CA PRO A 38 -3.59 13.35 -28.82
C PRO A 38 -3.13 14.67 -28.18
N ALA A 39 -4.01 15.67 -28.09
CA ALA A 39 -3.73 17.00 -27.56
C ALA A 39 -4.35 17.24 -26.17
N LEU A 40 -4.51 16.18 -25.37
CA LEU A 40 -4.98 16.31 -23.98
C LEU A 40 -4.00 17.16 -23.16
N GLU A 41 -4.52 18.17 -22.46
CA GLU A 41 -3.73 19.04 -21.59
C GLU A 41 -3.11 18.27 -20.41
N ARG A 42 -3.84 17.27 -19.89
CA ARG A 42 -3.45 16.46 -18.73
C ARG A 42 -3.80 15.01 -18.97
N ALA A 43 -2.89 14.10 -18.59
CA ALA A 43 -3.10 12.66 -18.77
C ALA A 43 -4.30 12.15 -17.95
N ASP A 44 -4.55 12.75 -16.79
CA ASP A 44 -5.65 12.37 -15.88
C ASP A 44 -7.05 12.63 -16.49
N LEU A 45 -7.14 13.45 -17.54
CA LEU A 45 -8.38 13.73 -18.26
C LEU A 45 -8.74 12.65 -19.30
N ALA A 46 -7.85 11.69 -19.59
CA ALA A 46 -8.06 10.68 -20.63
C ALA A 46 -9.38 9.92 -20.47
N THR A 47 -9.66 9.40 -19.28
CA THR A 47 -10.89 8.65 -18.99
C THR A 47 -12.15 9.51 -19.06
N PRO A 48 -12.27 10.66 -18.37
CA PRO A 48 -13.47 11.50 -18.47
C PRO A 48 -13.71 12.01 -19.89
N THR A 49 -12.68 12.41 -20.63
CA THR A 49 -12.82 12.85 -22.02
C THR A 49 -13.31 11.72 -22.93
N LEU A 50 -12.76 10.51 -22.80
CA LEU A 50 -13.20 9.38 -23.62
C LEU A 50 -14.64 8.97 -23.29
N LEU A 51 -15.05 8.95 -22.02
CA LEU A 51 -16.43 8.64 -21.62
C LEU A 51 -17.44 9.71 -22.04
N ALA A 52 -17.02 10.96 -22.16
CA ALA A 52 -17.86 12.08 -22.60
C ALA A 52 -17.90 12.24 -24.14
N SER A 53 -17.10 11.45 -24.86
CA SER A 53 -16.99 11.53 -26.32
C SER A 53 -18.12 10.81 -27.06
N GLU A 54 -18.20 11.05 -28.36
CA GLU A 54 -19.13 10.36 -29.26
C GLU A 54 -18.84 8.85 -29.42
N PHE A 55 -17.65 8.39 -29.01
CA PHE A 55 -17.28 6.97 -29.07
C PHE A 55 -18.01 6.11 -28.02
N VAL A 56 -18.54 6.74 -26.97
CA VAL A 56 -19.20 6.05 -25.86
C VAL A 56 -20.67 6.50 -25.78
N PRO A 57 -21.64 5.56 -25.74
CA PRO A 57 -23.03 5.93 -25.52
C PRO A 57 -23.19 6.75 -24.22
N PRO A 58 -23.88 7.91 -24.23
CA PRO A 58 -23.90 8.82 -23.07
C PRO A 58 -24.37 8.16 -21.76
N VAL A 59 -25.38 7.29 -21.84
CA VAL A 59 -25.89 6.55 -20.68
C VAL A 59 -24.82 5.62 -20.10
N LEU A 60 -24.05 4.94 -20.95
CA LEU A 60 -22.96 4.09 -20.51
C LEU A 60 -21.83 4.91 -19.88
N GLY A 61 -21.48 6.05 -20.48
CA GLY A 61 -20.49 6.98 -19.94
C GLY A 61 -20.83 7.43 -18.51
N VAL A 62 -22.09 7.81 -18.28
CA VAL A 62 -22.58 8.21 -16.94
C VAL A 62 -22.53 7.04 -15.95
N ILE A 63 -23.02 5.85 -16.34
CA ILE A 63 -23.00 4.67 -15.45
C ILE A 63 -21.57 4.31 -15.03
N VAL A 64 -20.64 4.31 -15.98
CA VAL A 64 -19.23 4.01 -15.71
C VAL A 64 -18.61 5.08 -14.81
N MET A 65 -18.88 6.36 -15.06
CA MET A 65 -18.36 7.46 -14.23
C MET A 65 -18.88 7.38 -12.79
N ILE A 66 -20.17 7.05 -12.59
CA ILE A 66 -20.73 6.81 -11.26
C ILE A 66 -20.00 5.64 -10.57
N GLY A 67 -19.72 4.56 -11.29
CA GLY A 67 -18.98 3.41 -10.77
C GLY A 67 -17.54 3.77 -10.34
N ILE A 68 -16.83 4.54 -11.15
CA ILE A 68 -15.47 5.04 -10.84
C ILE A 68 -15.52 5.90 -9.57
N MET A 69 -16.48 6.83 -9.50
CA MET A 69 -16.63 7.72 -8.34
C MET A 69 -16.97 6.92 -7.07
N ALA A 70 -17.87 5.95 -7.16
CA ALA A 70 -18.22 5.08 -6.03
C ALA A 70 -17.01 4.27 -5.54
N ALA A 71 -16.20 3.73 -6.45
CA ALA A 71 -14.98 3.01 -6.10
C ALA A 71 -13.95 3.92 -5.42
N ALA A 72 -13.74 5.14 -5.94
CA ALA A 72 -12.84 6.13 -5.35
C ALA A 72 -13.28 6.51 -3.93
N VAL A 73 -14.57 6.80 -3.72
CA VAL A 73 -15.13 7.16 -2.40
C VAL A 73 -14.97 5.99 -1.41
N SER A 74 -15.22 4.75 -1.83
CA SER A 74 -15.03 3.58 -0.95
C SER A 74 -13.56 3.38 -0.51
N THR A 75 -12.62 3.75 -1.38
CA THR A 75 -11.17 3.68 -1.10
C THR A 75 -10.77 4.77 -0.12
N ILE A 76 -11.22 6.01 -0.36
CA ILE A 76 -10.95 7.15 0.52
C ILE A 76 -11.51 6.89 1.92
N ASP A 77 -12.75 6.41 2.04
CA ASP A 77 -13.37 6.09 3.34
C ASP A 77 -12.54 5.05 4.13
N SER A 78 -12.13 3.97 3.45
CA SER A 78 -11.31 2.92 4.06
C SER A 78 -9.94 3.44 4.51
N ILE A 79 -9.28 4.29 3.71
CA ILE A 79 -7.98 4.90 4.05
C ILE A 79 -8.15 5.85 5.24
N MET A 80 -9.16 6.73 5.22
CA MET A 80 -9.42 7.68 6.30
C MET A 80 -9.71 6.97 7.62
N LEU A 81 -10.54 5.93 7.61
CA LEU A 81 -10.84 5.13 8.79
C LEU A 81 -9.60 4.41 9.33
N THR A 82 -8.77 3.88 8.43
CA THR A 82 -7.51 3.21 8.80
C THR A 82 -6.53 4.20 9.43
N LEU A 83 -6.32 5.37 8.82
CA LEU A 83 -5.46 6.43 9.36
C LEU A 83 -5.96 6.93 10.71
N ALA A 84 -7.26 7.18 10.86
CA ALA A 84 -7.86 7.60 12.13
C ALA A 84 -7.69 6.54 13.23
N SER A 85 -7.77 5.26 12.86
CA SER A 85 -7.53 4.14 13.78
C SER A 85 -6.07 4.06 14.19
N MET A 86 -5.12 4.23 13.26
CA MET A 86 -3.68 4.27 13.56
C MET A 86 -3.34 5.44 14.48
N VAL A 87 -3.87 6.64 14.22
CA VAL A 87 -3.62 7.80 15.10
C VAL A 87 -4.23 7.58 16.49
N SER A 88 -5.44 7.04 16.58
CA SER A 88 -6.10 6.87 17.89
C SER A 88 -5.47 5.75 18.75
N ARG A 89 -5.07 4.63 18.13
CA ARG A 89 -4.55 3.45 18.85
C ARG A 89 -3.03 3.44 18.91
N ASP A 90 -2.35 3.75 17.82
CA ASP A 90 -0.90 3.56 17.72
C ASP A 90 -0.13 4.82 18.13
N VAL A 91 -0.73 6.01 17.99
CA VAL A 91 -0.11 7.27 18.44
C VAL A 91 -0.69 7.71 19.79
N TYR A 92 -1.99 7.97 19.86
CA TYR A 92 -2.61 8.59 21.03
C TYR A 92 -2.55 7.69 22.28
N ALA A 93 -2.87 6.40 22.17
CA ALA A 93 -2.81 5.49 23.31
C ALA A 93 -1.38 5.13 23.76
N ASN A 94 -0.40 5.22 22.86
CA ASN A 94 1.02 5.06 23.21
C ASN A 94 1.59 6.29 23.91
N VAL A 95 1.23 7.50 23.46
CA VAL A 95 1.67 8.76 24.10
C VAL A 95 0.96 8.98 25.44
N LYS A 96 -0.31 8.61 25.54
CA LYS A 96 -1.10 8.72 26.76
C LYS A 96 -1.55 7.32 27.19
N PRO A 97 -0.77 6.63 28.04
CA PRO A 97 -1.14 5.31 28.53
C PRO A 97 -2.43 5.37 29.37
N ASN A 98 -3.16 4.24 29.41
CA ASN A 98 -4.43 4.07 30.15
C ASN A 98 -5.61 4.95 29.67
N VAL A 99 -5.62 5.36 28.40
CA VAL A 99 -6.78 6.04 27.81
C VAL A 99 -7.91 5.06 27.52
N SER A 100 -9.11 5.37 28.02
CA SER A 100 -10.31 4.55 27.78
C SER A 100 -10.66 4.45 26.29
N GLU A 101 -11.22 3.31 25.89
CA GLU A 101 -11.66 3.05 24.52
C GLU A 101 -12.59 4.16 23.99
N LYS A 102 -13.50 4.66 24.83
CA LYS A 102 -14.39 5.78 24.50
C LYS A 102 -13.62 7.04 24.08
N ARG A 103 -12.50 7.35 24.73
CA ARG A 103 -11.65 8.50 24.38
C ARG A 103 -10.82 8.24 23.13
N GLN A 104 -10.36 7.01 22.89
CA GLN A 104 -9.70 6.65 21.64
C GLN A 104 -10.66 6.78 20.45
N LEU A 105 -11.90 6.30 20.60
CA LEU A 105 -12.95 6.44 19.58
C LEU A 105 -13.27 7.92 19.29
N LEU A 106 -13.39 8.76 20.32
CA LEU A 106 -13.58 10.20 20.15
C LEU A 106 -12.41 10.85 19.41
N MET A 107 -11.17 10.45 19.72
CA MET A 107 -9.99 10.90 18.99
C MET A 107 -10.07 10.49 17.51
N GLY A 108 -10.37 9.22 17.21
CA GLY A 108 -10.55 8.75 15.84
C GLY A 108 -11.60 9.58 15.07
N LYS A 109 -12.76 9.83 15.68
CA LYS A 109 -13.83 10.68 15.10
C LYS A 109 -13.39 12.12 14.84
N PHE A 110 -12.47 12.65 15.63
CA PHE A 110 -11.89 13.98 15.41
C PHE A 110 -10.81 13.98 14.31
N VAL A 111 -10.02 12.91 14.21
CA VAL A 111 -8.96 12.78 13.21
C VAL A 111 -9.54 12.66 11.79
N VAL A 112 -10.67 11.96 11.61
CA VAL A 112 -11.33 11.80 10.30
C VAL A 112 -11.56 13.15 9.57
N PRO A 113 -12.27 14.14 10.12
CA PRO A 113 -12.48 15.42 9.44
C PRO A 113 -11.18 16.20 9.23
N VAL A 114 -10.18 16.07 10.11
CA VAL A 114 -8.87 16.72 9.92
C VAL A 114 -8.17 16.15 8.69
N ILE A 115 -8.15 14.82 8.53
CA ILE A 115 -7.62 14.17 7.32
C ILE A 115 -8.41 14.58 6.09
N ALA A 116 -9.74 14.67 6.18
CA ALA A 116 -10.60 15.11 5.07
C ALA A 116 -10.24 16.51 4.59
N LEU A 117 -10.08 17.46 5.52
CA LEU A 117 -9.73 18.84 5.21
C LEU A 117 -8.32 18.96 4.61
N MET A 118 -7.35 18.20 5.12
CA MET A 118 -6.01 18.15 4.54
C MET A 118 -6.03 17.58 3.11
N ALA A 119 -6.79 16.51 2.88
CA ALA A 119 -6.94 15.91 1.56
C ALA A 119 -7.63 16.86 0.58
N LEU A 120 -8.68 17.58 1.03
CA LEU A 120 -9.37 18.60 0.23
C LEU A 120 -8.42 19.75 -0.12
N ALA A 121 -7.70 20.29 0.86
CA ALA A 121 -6.73 21.36 0.63
C ALA A 121 -5.62 20.93 -0.34
N PHE A 122 -5.20 19.67 -0.30
CA PHE A 122 -4.24 19.11 -1.25
C PHE A 122 -4.84 18.94 -2.66
N ALA A 123 -6.09 18.50 -2.76
CA ALA A 123 -6.78 18.33 -4.03
C ALA A 123 -6.99 19.66 -4.78
N GLU A 124 -7.29 20.73 -4.07
CA GLU A 124 -7.44 22.10 -4.61
C GLU A 124 -6.16 22.67 -5.25
N LEU A 125 -5.00 22.05 -5.00
CA LEU A 125 -3.75 22.45 -5.67
C LEU A 125 -3.70 21.97 -7.13
N GLU A 126 -4.63 21.12 -7.56
CA GLU A 126 -4.78 20.59 -8.92
C GLU A 126 -3.49 20.03 -9.52
N LEU A 127 -2.57 19.53 -8.69
CA LEU A 127 -1.26 19.06 -9.13
C LEU A 127 -1.40 17.83 -10.03
N ASP A 128 -0.75 17.83 -11.20
CA ASP A 128 -0.74 16.71 -12.17
C ASP A 128 0.17 15.56 -11.71
N LEU A 129 -0.09 15.09 -10.49
CA LEU A 129 0.78 14.18 -9.74
C LEU A 129 0.09 12.87 -9.38
N ILE A 130 -1.12 12.58 -9.89
CA ILE A 130 -1.86 11.36 -9.52
C ILE A 130 -1.01 10.11 -9.78
N ALA A 131 -0.46 9.98 -11.00
CA ALA A 131 0.40 8.86 -11.35
C ALA A 131 1.70 8.83 -10.53
N VAL A 132 2.35 9.99 -10.35
CA VAL A 132 3.62 10.12 -9.63
C VAL A 132 3.46 9.69 -8.17
N LEU A 133 2.45 10.23 -7.48
CA LEU A 133 2.17 9.92 -6.08
C LEU A 133 1.74 8.46 -5.90
N SER A 134 0.97 7.91 -6.84
CA SER A 134 0.55 6.50 -6.81
C SER A 134 1.75 5.55 -6.88
N VAL A 135 2.69 5.82 -7.79
CA VAL A 135 3.91 5.01 -7.94
C VAL A 135 4.84 5.23 -6.74
N ALA A 136 4.97 6.46 -6.24
CA ALA A 136 5.80 6.77 -5.07
C ALA A 136 5.27 6.07 -3.80
N ALA A 137 3.95 6.13 -3.54
CA ALA A 137 3.31 5.45 -2.43
C ALA A 137 3.49 3.93 -2.51
N SER A 138 3.32 3.34 -3.70
CA SER A 138 3.55 1.91 -3.94
C SER A 138 5.01 1.52 -3.69
N SER A 139 5.96 2.36 -4.13
CA SER A 139 7.39 2.16 -3.89
C SER A 139 7.75 2.20 -2.40
N GLY A 140 7.11 3.10 -1.64
CA GLY A 140 7.24 3.15 -0.18
C GLY A 140 6.69 1.90 0.51
N LEU A 141 5.57 1.35 0.03
CA LEU A 141 5.03 0.09 0.57
C LEU A 141 5.98 -1.09 0.34
N VAL A 142 6.59 -1.16 -0.85
CA VAL A 142 7.58 -2.20 -1.20
C VAL A 142 8.79 -2.17 -0.25
N ALA A 143 9.16 -1.00 0.29
CA ALA A 143 10.24 -0.88 1.27
C ALA A 143 10.01 -1.69 2.56
N THR A 144 8.75 -1.98 2.89
CA THR A 144 8.40 -2.75 4.10
C THR A 144 8.52 -4.26 3.90
N VAL A 145 8.54 -4.74 2.65
CA VAL A 145 8.49 -6.16 2.31
C VAL A 145 9.65 -6.96 2.92
N PRO A 146 10.92 -6.53 2.82
CA PRO A 146 12.03 -7.29 3.41
C PRO A 146 11.92 -7.40 4.94
N ALA A 147 11.48 -6.32 5.60
CA ALA A 147 11.27 -6.32 7.05
C ALA A 147 10.13 -7.25 7.47
N LEU A 148 9.01 -7.27 6.72
CA LEU A 148 7.90 -8.19 6.96
C LEU A 148 8.33 -9.64 6.77
N ILE A 149 8.99 -9.98 5.65
CA ILE A 149 9.50 -11.33 5.41
C ILE A 149 10.49 -11.73 6.52
N GLY A 150 11.42 -10.84 6.85
CA GLY A 150 12.40 -11.08 7.90
C GLY A 150 11.79 -11.33 9.26
N ALA A 151 10.74 -10.59 9.63
CA ALA A 151 10.05 -10.77 10.91
C ALA A 151 9.44 -12.17 11.08
N PHE A 152 8.92 -12.77 10.01
CA PHE A 152 8.29 -14.10 10.06
C PHE A 152 9.25 -15.26 9.81
N TYR A 153 10.28 -15.07 8.98
CA TYR A 153 11.09 -16.17 8.46
C TYR A 153 12.58 -16.10 8.83
N TRP A 154 13.05 -15.00 9.42
CA TRP A 154 14.48 -14.82 9.71
C TRP A 154 14.77 -14.51 11.18
N LYS A 155 15.32 -15.49 11.90
CA LYS A 155 15.69 -15.37 13.32
C LYS A 155 16.68 -14.25 13.65
N ARG A 156 17.43 -13.74 12.65
CA ARG A 156 18.37 -12.63 12.87
C ARG A 156 17.78 -11.26 12.54
N GLY A 157 16.52 -11.19 12.10
CA GLY A 157 15.84 -9.92 11.86
C GLY A 157 15.77 -9.07 13.13
N THR A 158 16.02 -7.77 13.00
CA THR A 158 16.06 -6.84 14.14
C THR A 158 15.12 -5.64 13.93
N ALA A 159 14.61 -5.08 15.04
CA ALA A 159 13.80 -3.87 15.00
C ALA A 159 14.58 -2.68 14.39
N ALA A 160 15.87 -2.57 14.72
CA ALA A 160 16.76 -1.57 14.11
C ALA A 160 16.87 -1.76 12.59
N GLY A 161 17.03 -2.99 12.12
CA GLY A 161 17.06 -3.30 10.69
C GLY A 161 15.77 -2.91 9.98
N ALA A 162 14.62 -3.22 10.59
CA ALA A 162 13.32 -2.86 10.04
C ALA A 162 13.10 -1.34 9.96
N VAL A 163 13.46 -0.59 11.00
CA VAL A 163 13.31 0.88 11.00
C VAL A 163 14.24 1.52 9.98
N VAL A 164 15.52 1.11 9.95
CA VAL A 164 16.50 1.68 9.01
C VAL A 164 16.14 1.33 7.56
N SER A 165 15.66 0.11 7.29
CA SER A 165 15.24 -0.25 5.93
C SER A 165 14.06 0.58 5.46
N VAL A 166 13.04 0.76 6.30
CA VAL A 166 11.83 1.51 5.92
C VAL A 166 12.15 3.00 5.75
N VAL A 167 12.81 3.62 6.72
CA VAL A 167 13.13 5.06 6.68
C VAL A 167 14.16 5.36 5.58
N GLY A 168 15.22 4.56 5.51
CA GLY A 168 16.29 4.75 4.53
C GLY A 168 15.80 4.56 3.10
N THR A 169 14.96 3.57 2.84
CA THR A 169 14.37 3.37 1.51
C THR A 169 13.36 4.46 1.18
N SER A 170 12.54 4.90 2.13
CA SER A 170 11.60 6.01 1.91
C SER A 170 12.33 7.29 1.51
N ALA A 171 13.42 7.62 2.23
CA ALA A 171 14.28 8.75 1.89
C ALA A 171 14.93 8.59 0.51
N PHE A 172 15.43 7.39 0.19
CA PHE A 172 16.00 7.08 -1.12
C PHE A 172 14.98 7.25 -2.26
N VAL A 173 13.76 6.74 -2.10
CA VAL A 173 12.68 6.89 -3.10
C VAL A 173 12.33 8.36 -3.31
N LEU A 174 12.22 9.15 -2.24
CA LEU A 174 11.97 10.59 -2.35
C LEU A 174 13.10 11.32 -3.09
N LEU A 175 14.37 10.99 -2.81
CA LEU A 175 15.52 11.54 -3.53
C LEU A 175 15.53 11.14 -5.01
N MET A 176 15.16 9.90 -5.33
CA MET A 176 15.02 9.43 -6.71
C MET A 176 14.00 10.27 -7.48
N TYR A 177 12.83 10.56 -6.88
CA TYR A 177 11.84 11.44 -7.51
C TYR A 177 12.33 12.89 -7.64
N ALA A 178 12.99 13.42 -6.61
CA ALA A 178 13.55 14.78 -6.63
C ALA A 178 14.65 14.97 -7.68
N THR A 179 15.37 13.90 -8.04
CA THR A 179 16.48 13.91 -9.02
C THR A 179 16.05 13.43 -10.42
N GLY A 180 14.75 13.39 -10.70
CA GLY A 180 14.20 13.07 -12.02
C GLY A 180 14.25 11.58 -12.39
N ASN A 181 14.26 10.70 -11.40
CA ASN A 181 14.30 9.24 -11.56
C ASN A 181 15.48 8.73 -12.44
N SER A 182 16.65 9.33 -12.28
CA SER A 182 17.78 9.22 -13.22
C SER A 182 18.67 7.98 -13.04
N LEU A 183 18.44 7.14 -12.01
CA LEU A 183 19.28 5.97 -11.75
C LEU A 183 18.97 4.83 -12.72
N LEU A 184 19.83 4.68 -13.73
CA LEU A 184 19.77 3.62 -14.75
C LEU A 184 18.42 3.53 -15.46
N SER A 185 17.65 4.63 -15.52
CA SER A 185 16.30 4.72 -16.10
C SER A 185 15.26 3.75 -15.53
N LEU A 186 15.54 3.12 -14.38
CA LEU A 186 14.59 2.20 -13.73
C LEU A 186 13.66 2.97 -12.78
N PRO A 187 12.41 2.51 -12.60
CA PRO A 187 11.50 3.11 -11.62
C PRO A 187 12.05 3.03 -10.19
N ALA A 188 11.82 4.07 -9.39
CA ALA A 188 12.26 4.16 -7.99
C ALA A 188 11.86 2.94 -7.14
N GLY A 189 10.71 2.31 -7.39
CA GLY A 189 10.26 1.12 -6.68
C GLY A 189 11.14 -0.12 -6.88
N VAL A 190 11.75 -0.27 -8.07
CA VAL A 190 12.67 -1.39 -8.37
C VAL A 190 13.96 -1.24 -7.56
N TRP A 191 14.49 -0.03 -7.47
CA TRP A 191 15.63 0.24 -6.59
C TRP A 191 15.24 0.18 -5.11
N GLY A 192 14.00 0.58 -4.79
CA GLY A 192 13.47 0.58 -3.43
C GLY A 192 13.54 -0.80 -2.78
N ILE A 193 13.15 -1.88 -3.47
CA ILE A 193 13.22 -3.23 -2.87
C ILE A 193 14.66 -3.69 -2.62
N LEU A 194 15.59 -3.33 -3.50
CA LEU A 194 17.00 -3.66 -3.36
C LEU A 194 17.61 -2.91 -2.17
N VAL A 195 17.39 -1.60 -2.10
CA VAL A 195 17.84 -0.75 -0.99
C VAL A 195 17.25 -1.23 0.33
N ALA A 196 15.94 -1.51 0.37
CA ALA A 196 15.28 -2.02 1.57
C ALA A 196 15.87 -3.36 2.03
N SER A 197 16.13 -4.27 1.09
CA SER A 197 16.70 -5.58 1.40
C SER A 197 18.13 -5.47 1.93
N VAL A 198 18.96 -4.65 1.29
CA VAL A 198 20.35 -4.42 1.70
C VAL A 198 20.41 -3.74 3.07
N LEU A 199 19.62 -2.69 3.29
CA LEU A 199 19.57 -1.99 4.58
C LEU A 199 19.05 -2.91 5.69
N PHE A 200 17.98 -3.66 5.43
CA PHE A 200 17.41 -4.59 6.40
C PHE A 200 18.42 -5.66 6.79
N VAL A 201 18.97 -6.38 5.81
CA VAL A 201 19.93 -7.48 6.06
C VAL A 201 21.20 -6.93 6.69
N GLY A 202 21.77 -5.86 6.14
CA GLY A 202 23.01 -5.26 6.63
C GLY A 202 22.91 -4.82 8.08
N VAL A 203 21.88 -4.04 8.43
CA VAL A 203 21.70 -3.55 9.79
C VAL A 203 21.32 -4.68 10.75
N SER A 204 20.49 -5.63 10.33
CA SER A 204 20.17 -6.80 11.16
C SER A 204 21.36 -7.70 11.45
N LEU A 205 22.34 -7.80 10.55
CA LEU A 205 23.59 -8.51 10.81
C LEU A 205 24.53 -7.75 11.76
N MET A 206 24.48 -6.42 11.73
CA MET A 206 25.29 -5.55 12.60
C MET A 206 24.67 -5.31 13.98
N THR A 207 23.39 -5.65 14.16
CA THR A 207 22.65 -5.46 15.41
C THR A 207 22.24 -6.79 16.03
N LYS A 208 21.84 -6.79 17.30
CA LYS A 208 21.44 -8.01 18.01
C LYS A 208 19.92 -8.17 17.99
N PRO A 209 19.39 -9.34 17.59
CA PRO A 209 17.97 -9.62 17.70
C PRO A 209 17.57 -9.74 19.17
N HIS A 210 16.30 -9.46 19.46
CA HIS A 210 15.75 -9.64 20.80
C HIS A 210 15.38 -11.12 21.00
N GLN A 211 16.36 -11.91 21.45
CA GLN A 211 16.31 -13.37 21.49
C GLN A 211 15.06 -13.93 22.19
N ALA A 212 14.67 -13.38 23.34
CA ALA A 212 13.52 -13.87 24.10
C ALA A 212 12.21 -13.87 23.29
N THR A 213 11.90 -12.76 22.61
CA THR A 213 10.69 -12.63 21.77
C THR A 213 10.81 -13.47 20.51
N THR A 214 11.99 -13.49 19.87
CA THR A 214 12.22 -14.31 18.67
C THR A 214 12.00 -15.80 18.96
N ASP A 215 12.62 -16.31 20.02
CA ASP A 215 12.54 -17.72 20.37
C ASP A 215 11.12 -18.11 20.81
N ALA A 216 10.45 -17.25 21.60
CA ALA A 216 9.05 -17.45 21.96
C ALA A 216 8.13 -17.54 20.73
N PHE A 217 8.33 -16.65 19.74
CA PHE A 217 7.54 -16.64 18.51
C PHE A 217 7.74 -17.91 17.67
N PHE A 218 9.00 -18.29 17.41
CA PHE A 218 9.29 -19.49 16.61
C PHE A 218 8.86 -20.78 17.32
N THR A 219 8.97 -20.82 18.65
CA THR A 219 8.49 -21.96 19.46
C THR A 219 6.98 -22.10 19.34
N ALA A 220 6.23 -21.00 19.52
CA ALA A 220 4.78 -21.00 19.39
C ALA A 220 4.31 -21.45 17.99
N ILE A 221 4.99 -20.98 16.92
CA ILE A 221 4.71 -21.44 15.55
C ILE A 221 4.95 -22.95 15.41
N SER A 222 6.08 -23.45 15.92
CA SER A 222 6.42 -24.88 15.80
C SER A 222 5.42 -25.77 16.52
N GLU A 223 4.92 -25.33 17.68
CA GLU A 223 3.92 -26.05 18.46
C GLU A 223 2.57 -26.09 17.73
N GLU A 224 2.13 -24.96 17.18
CA GLU A 224 0.86 -24.86 16.46
C GLU A 224 0.86 -25.65 15.14
N LEU A 225 1.99 -25.63 14.42
CA LEU A 225 2.17 -26.45 13.21
C LEU A 225 2.25 -27.94 13.55
N GLY A 226 2.89 -28.31 14.66
CA GLY A 226 2.93 -29.70 15.16
C GLY A 226 1.55 -30.21 15.59
N LYS A 227 0.73 -29.36 16.22
CA LYS A 227 -0.67 -29.70 16.55
C LYS A 227 -1.52 -29.91 15.29
N LYS A 228 -1.30 -29.11 14.24
CA LYS A 228 -1.99 -29.28 12.96
C LYS A 228 -1.53 -30.52 12.20
N SER A 229 -0.24 -30.88 12.20
CA SER A 229 0.21 -32.12 11.55
C SER A 229 -0.34 -33.38 12.25
N LEU A 230 -0.59 -33.31 13.56
CA LEU A 230 -1.28 -34.36 14.33
C LEU A 230 -2.80 -34.44 14.06
N GLN A 231 -3.45 -33.31 13.77
CA GLN A 231 -4.89 -33.27 13.44
C GLN A 231 -5.20 -33.69 11.98
N TRP A 232 -4.24 -33.52 11.07
CA TRP A 232 -4.34 -33.91 9.65
C TRP A 232 -3.54 -35.18 9.37
N GLY A 233 -3.65 -36.17 10.27
CA GLY A 233 -2.91 -37.44 10.24
C GLY A 233 -2.52 -37.89 8.84
N LEU A 234 -1.21 -37.88 8.60
CA LEU A 234 -0.56 -38.95 7.84
C LEU A 234 -0.93 -40.30 8.47
#